data_AF-A0A1I2GBR6-F1
#
_entry.id   AF-A0A1I2GBR6-F1
#
_cell.length_a   1.000
_cell.length_b   1.000
_cell.length_c   1.000
_cell.angle_alpha   90.00
_cell.angle_beta   90.00
_cell.angle_gamma   90.00
#
_symmetry.space_group_name_H-M   'P 1'
#
loop_
_entity.id
_entity.type
_entity.pdbx_description
1 polymer ?
#
loop_
_entity_poly.entity_id
_entity_poly.type
_entity_poly.pdbx_seq_one_letter_code
_entity_poly.pdbx_strand_id
1 'polypeptide(L)'
;MKLTTLCDHLEIEFGTHILESVTGVELRQGGQPIRLFDTTKHSAEVFYRNDQRGKPYIQNFQTGSRIYPVTAYAQVHRLTMTDAIYELARTYGLEDGYYTSRQPFPQRNAPLTKPDYIPNERYEPCRQGFQRNGLFIWLSTIFGVSETYKAFELYRLGTSKHWVFENMFATTLPQYDQVNNLCQIKVIPFSPKTGRRAKPEQLPPRLNRKNESI
;
A
#
# COMPACT_ATOMS: atom_id res chain seq x y z
N MET A 1 -12.62 -4.79 10.39
CA MET A 1 -11.55 -4.78 11.43
C MET A 1 -10.15 -4.90 10.79
N LYS A 2 -9.33 -3.89 10.43
CA LYS A 2 -8.10 -3.99 9.53
C LYS A 2 -7.46 -5.40 9.27
N LEU A 3 -7.17 -5.81 8.02
CA LEU A 3 -6.78 -7.21 7.66
C LEU A 3 -5.64 -7.74 8.54
N THR A 4 -4.69 -6.86 8.89
CA THR A 4 -3.62 -7.11 9.86
C THR A 4 -4.15 -7.43 11.26
N THR A 5 -5.14 -6.69 11.75
CA THR A 5 -5.86 -6.95 13.01
C THR A 5 -6.61 -8.29 12.99
N LEU A 6 -7.17 -8.70 11.85
CA LEU A 6 -7.82 -10.01 11.71
C LEU A 6 -6.82 -11.16 11.76
N CYS A 7 -5.70 -11.01 11.06
CA CYS A 7 -4.59 -11.95 11.14
C CYS A 7 -4.06 -12.05 12.58
N ASP A 8 -3.86 -10.93 13.26
CA ASP A 8 -3.41 -10.91 14.65
C ASP A 8 -4.39 -11.62 15.58
N HIS A 9 -5.69 -11.38 15.41
CA HIS A 9 -6.73 -12.03 16.22
C HIS A 9 -6.80 -13.54 15.99
N LEU A 10 -6.71 -13.98 14.72
CA LEU A 10 -6.63 -15.40 14.37
C LEU A 10 -5.42 -16.07 15.02
N GLU A 11 -4.26 -15.43 14.98
CA GLU A 11 -3.03 -15.99 15.56
C GLU A 11 -3.07 -16.02 17.09
N ILE A 12 -3.65 -15.02 17.74
CA ILE A 12 -3.71 -14.94 19.21
C ILE A 12 -4.74 -15.93 19.78
N GLU A 13 -5.97 -15.89 19.27
CA GLU A 13 -7.11 -16.64 19.84
C GLU A 13 -7.17 -18.08 19.34
N PHE A 14 -6.89 -18.29 18.06
CA PHE A 14 -7.08 -19.59 17.39
C PHE A 14 -5.77 -20.25 16.95
N GLY A 15 -4.62 -19.58 17.16
CA GLY A 15 -3.35 -20.00 16.61
C GLY A 15 -2.90 -21.40 17.00
N THR A 16 -3.26 -21.88 18.20
CA THR A 16 -2.91 -23.26 18.61
C THR A 16 -3.72 -24.28 17.82
N HIS A 17 -5.03 -24.09 17.70
CA HIS A 17 -5.89 -24.98 16.93
C HIS A 17 -5.52 -24.99 15.43
N ILE A 18 -5.08 -23.85 14.90
CA ILE A 18 -4.57 -23.76 13.52
C ILE A 18 -3.29 -24.59 13.38
N LEU A 19 -2.37 -24.55 14.34
CA LEU A 19 -1.16 -25.36 14.29
C LEU A 19 -1.45 -26.86 14.48
N GLU A 20 -2.41 -27.22 15.33
CA GLU A 20 -2.88 -28.61 15.50
C GLU A 20 -3.43 -29.17 14.19
N SER A 21 -4.25 -28.40 13.47
CA SER A 21 -4.81 -28.84 12.18
C SER A 21 -3.73 -29.00 11.09
N VAL A 22 -2.72 -28.13 11.10
CA VAL A 22 -1.63 -28.14 10.11
C VAL A 22 -0.62 -29.27 10.39
N THR A 23 -0.34 -29.56 11.66
CA THR A 23 0.70 -30.53 12.06
C THR A 23 0.14 -31.93 12.36
N GLY A 24 -1.16 -32.05 12.62
CA GLY A 24 -1.80 -33.30 13.02
C GLY A 24 -1.44 -33.78 14.44
N VAL A 25 -0.81 -32.92 15.25
CA VAL A 25 -0.40 -33.22 16.63
C VAL A 25 -1.22 -32.38 17.59
N GLU A 26 -1.71 -33.00 18.66
CA GLU A 26 -2.39 -32.29 19.74
C GLU A 26 -1.38 -31.45 20.53
N LEU A 27 -1.57 -30.13 20.55
CA LEU A 27 -0.69 -29.16 21.17
C LEU A 27 -1.28 -28.72 22.51
N ARG A 28 -1.60 -29.71 23.36
CA ARG A 28 -2.18 -29.46 24.69
C ARG A 28 -1.44 -30.27 25.75
N GLN A 29 -1.02 -29.61 26.83
CA GLN A 29 -0.45 -30.27 28.01
C GLN A 29 -1.21 -29.79 29.25
N GLY A 30 -1.82 -30.73 29.99
CA GLY A 30 -2.61 -30.39 31.18
C GLY A 30 -3.82 -29.47 30.91
N GLY A 31 -4.37 -29.51 29.68
CA GLY A 31 -5.49 -28.65 29.27
C GLY A 31 -5.10 -27.24 28.78
N GLN A 32 -3.80 -26.92 28.73
CA GLN A 32 -3.31 -25.63 28.20
C GLN A 32 -2.65 -25.78 26.82
N PRO A 33 -2.84 -24.80 25.91
CA PRO A 33 -2.22 -24.81 24.58
C PRO A 33 -0.69 -24.65 24.65
N ILE A 34 0.03 -25.53 23.96
CA ILE A 34 1.49 -25.56 23.84
C ILE A 34 1.92 -24.67 22.67
N ARG A 35 2.91 -23.80 22.90
CA ARG A 35 3.31 -22.75 21.94
C ARG A 35 4.68 -22.94 21.27
N LEU A 36 5.21 -24.16 21.22
CA LEU A 36 6.44 -24.41 20.46
C LEU A 36 6.50 -25.84 19.91
N PHE A 37 6.65 -25.95 18.60
CA PHE A 37 7.12 -27.17 17.93
C PHE A 37 8.63 -27.02 17.75
N ASP A 38 9.42 -27.92 18.33
CA ASP A 38 10.74 -28.24 17.82
C ASP A 38 10.73 -29.62 17.16
N THR A 39 11.45 -29.70 16.05
CA THR A 39 11.50 -30.84 15.14
C THR A 39 12.70 -31.73 15.43
N THR A 40 13.55 -31.32 16.37
CA THR A 40 14.64 -32.08 16.97
C THR A 40 14.15 -32.70 18.28
N LYS A 41 14.68 -33.88 18.63
CA LYS A 41 14.11 -34.84 19.60
C LYS A 41 13.94 -34.38 21.07
N HIS A 42 13.96 -33.08 21.40
CA HIS A 42 14.02 -32.60 22.78
C HIS A 42 13.10 -31.44 23.17
N SER A 43 12.00 -31.18 22.45
CA SER A 43 11.16 -30.01 22.75
C SER A 43 9.77 -30.28 23.31
N ALA A 44 9.73 -30.83 24.51
CA ALA A 44 8.59 -30.59 25.38
C ALA A 44 8.76 -29.31 26.24
N GLU A 45 9.94 -28.67 26.21
CA GLU A 45 10.32 -27.69 27.24
C GLU A 45 10.81 -26.37 26.66
N VAL A 46 9.91 -25.56 26.10
CA VAL A 46 10.10 -24.10 26.13
C VAL A 46 8.79 -23.44 26.54
N PHE A 47 8.52 -23.53 27.84
CA PHE A 47 7.48 -22.78 28.52
C PHE A 47 7.92 -21.32 28.68
N TYR A 48 7.22 -20.37 28.05
CA TYR A 48 7.22 -18.99 28.54
C TYR A 48 6.04 -18.82 29.50
N ARG A 49 6.25 -19.20 30.77
CA ARG A 49 5.39 -18.82 31.90
C ARG A 49 5.42 -17.30 32.00
N ASN A 50 4.46 -16.62 31.36
CA ASN A 50 3.85 -15.34 31.74
C ASN A 50 3.22 -14.58 30.57
N ASP A 51 3.32 -15.05 29.33
CA ASP A 51 2.74 -14.32 28.20
C ASP A 51 1.36 -14.87 27.83
N GLN A 52 0.35 -14.52 28.64
CA GLN A 52 -1.06 -14.89 28.39
C GLN A 52 -1.61 -14.30 27.07
N ARG A 53 -0.84 -13.48 26.33
CA ARG A 53 -1.28 -12.74 25.13
C ARG A 53 -0.38 -12.87 23.90
N GLY A 54 0.74 -13.60 23.96
CA GLY A 54 1.64 -13.78 22.81
C GLY A 54 0.99 -14.54 21.64
N LYS A 55 1.60 -14.53 20.45
CA LYS A 55 1.19 -15.39 19.32
C LYS A 55 1.99 -16.70 19.35
N PRO A 56 1.36 -17.88 19.16
CA PRO A 56 2.10 -19.13 18.97
C PRO A 56 2.87 -19.10 17.65
N TYR A 57 3.96 -19.86 17.55
CA TYR A 57 4.73 -20.00 16.31
C TYR A 57 5.54 -21.31 16.32
N ILE A 58 5.92 -21.77 15.13
CA ILE A 58 6.90 -22.85 14.92
C ILE A 58 8.27 -22.19 14.76
N GLN A 59 9.26 -22.60 15.54
CA GLN A 59 10.63 -22.12 15.42
C GLN A 59 11.45 -23.13 14.61
N ASN A 60 12.05 -22.67 13.52
CA ASN A 60 13.11 -23.39 12.84
C ASN A 60 14.44 -22.97 13.45
N PHE A 61 15.12 -23.87 14.15
CA PHE A 61 16.42 -23.60 14.78
C PHE A 61 17.60 -23.68 13.81
N GLN A 62 17.46 -24.40 12.69
CA GLN A 62 18.50 -24.48 11.66
C GLN A 62 18.61 -23.16 10.88
N THR A 63 17.48 -22.51 10.61
CA THR A 63 17.42 -21.24 9.87
C THR A 63 17.17 -20.02 10.76
N GLY A 64 16.96 -20.23 12.07
CA GLY A 64 16.57 -19.17 13.01
C GLY A 64 15.19 -18.55 12.74
N SER A 65 14.40 -19.09 11.81
CA SER A 65 13.14 -18.47 11.34
C SER A 65 11.94 -18.89 12.18
N ARG A 66 10.95 -17.99 12.29
CA ARG A 66 9.67 -18.23 12.96
C ARG A 66 8.54 -18.29 11.94
N ILE A 67 7.67 -19.30 12.06
CA ILE A 67 6.50 -19.48 11.20
C ILE A 67 5.26 -19.38 12.07
N TYR A 68 4.41 -18.38 11.79
CA TYR A 68 3.18 -18.14 12.54
C TYR A 68 2.00 -18.98 11.99
N PRO A 69 0.92 -19.20 12.76
CA PRO A 69 -0.14 -20.15 12.42
C PRO A 69 -0.79 -19.91 11.07
N VAL A 70 -1.16 -18.66 10.77
CA VAL A 70 -1.79 -18.31 9.48
C VAL A 70 -0.81 -18.51 8.33
N THR A 71 0.48 -18.22 8.55
CA THR A 71 1.55 -18.47 7.57
C THR A 71 1.73 -19.96 7.31
N ALA A 72 1.74 -20.78 8.36
CA ALA A 72 1.86 -22.23 8.26
C ALA A 72 0.68 -22.83 7.51
N TYR A 73 -0.55 -22.38 7.82
CA TYR A 73 -1.77 -22.78 7.11
C TYR A 73 -1.69 -22.42 5.63
N ALA A 74 -1.31 -21.19 5.29
CA ALA A 74 -1.18 -20.75 3.91
C ALA A 74 -0.17 -21.62 3.13
N GLN A 75 0.96 -21.98 3.74
CA GLN A 75 1.98 -22.82 3.11
C GLN A 75 1.49 -24.25 2.86
N VAL A 76 0.86 -24.89 3.86
CA VAL A 76 0.39 -26.28 3.73
C VAL A 76 -0.78 -26.39 2.75
N HIS A 77 -1.70 -25.44 2.76
CA HIS A 77 -2.87 -25.42 1.87
C HIS A 77 -2.59 -24.76 0.51
N ARG A 78 -1.36 -24.27 0.26
CA ARG A 78 -0.95 -23.57 -0.97
C ARG A 78 -1.86 -22.37 -1.30
N LEU A 79 -2.27 -21.64 -0.27
CA LEU A 79 -3.12 -20.46 -0.38
C LEU A 79 -2.28 -19.18 -0.36
N THR A 80 -2.83 -18.08 -0.88
CA THR A 80 -2.28 -16.77 -0.57
C THR A 80 -2.54 -16.44 0.90
N MET A 81 -1.71 -15.58 1.51
CA MET A 81 -1.91 -15.15 2.91
C MET A 81 -3.32 -14.61 3.14
N THR A 82 -3.83 -13.86 2.17
CA THR A 82 -5.17 -13.27 2.19
C THR A 82 -6.26 -14.34 2.19
N ASP A 83 -6.16 -15.35 1.31
CA ASP A 83 -7.16 -16.41 1.22
C ASP A 83 -7.15 -17.30 2.48
N ALA A 84 -5.96 -17.60 3.02
CA ALA A 84 -5.82 -18.30 4.29
C ALA A 84 -6.49 -17.57 5.45
N ILE A 85 -6.32 -16.24 5.56
CA ILE A 85 -7.00 -15.43 6.59
C ILE A 85 -8.52 -15.55 6.46
N TYR A 86 -9.07 -15.50 5.24
CA TYR A 86 -10.51 -15.59 5.03
C TYR A 86 -11.08 -16.97 5.33
N GLU A 87 -10.41 -18.03 4.90
CA GLU A 87 -10.83 -19.40 5.14
C GLU A 87 -10.83 -19.72 6.64
N LEU A 88 -9.79 -19.29 7.35
CA LEU A 88 -9.73 -19.43 8.81
C LEU A 88 -10.78 -18.56 9.51
N ALA A 89 -10.99 -17.31 9.07
CA ALA A 89 -12.03 -16.45 9.64
C ALA A 89 -13.43 -17.06 9.49
N ARG A 90 -13.73 -17.68 8.35
CA ARG A 90 -14.98 -18.43 8.12
C ARG A 90 -15.09 -19.63 9.05
N THR A 91 -14.00 -20.40 9.18
CA THR A 91 -13.95 -21.59 10.04
C THR A 91 -14.23 -21.27 11.50
N TYR A 92 -13.74 -20.13 11.99
CA TYR A 92 -13.92 -19.69 13.38
C TYR A 92 -15.08 -18.71 13.60
N GLY A 93 -15.94 -18.50 12.59
CA GLY A 93 -17.14 -17.65 12.73
C GLY A 93 -16.84 -16.16 12.95
N LEU A 94 -15.67 -15.67 12.52
CA LEU A 94 -15.24 -14.27 12.66
C LEU A 94 -15.74 -13.37 11.51
N GLU A 95 -16.89 -13.71 10.90
CA GLU A 95 -17.36 -13.10 9.65
C GLU A 95 -17.86 -11.64 9.80
N ASP A 96 -18.02 -11.15 11.03
CA ASP A 96 -18.59 -9.83 11.28
C ASP A 96 -17.63 -8.67 10.98
N GLY A 97 -17.96 -7.94 9.91
CA GLY A 97 -17.40 -6.63 9.60
C GLY A 97 -16.37 -6.60 8.47
N TYR A 98 -16.24 -7.69 7.68
CA TYR A 98 -15.36 -7.69 6.51
C TYR A 98 -15.92 -8.19 5.20
N TYR A 99 -16.82 -9.16 5.24
CA TYR A 99 -17.40 -9.70 4.02
C TYR A 99 -18.21 -8.64 3.25
N THR A 100 -18.55 -7.51 3.88
CA THR A 100 -19.25 -6.39 3.25
C THR A 100 -18.36 -5.43 2.45
N SER A 101 -17.02 -5.43 2.61
CA SER A 101 -16.15 -4.49 1.86
C SER A 101 -15.79 -4.98 0.44
N ARG A 102 -16.32 -6.13 0.01
CA ARG A 102 -16.38 -6.54 -1.39
C ARG A 102 -17.79 -6.47 -1.97
N GLN A 103 -18.60 -5.50 -1.53
CA GLN A 103 -19.49 -4.91 -2.52
C GLN A 103 -18.55 -4.32 -3.58
N PRO A 104 -18.66 -4.68 -4.88
CA PRO A 104 -18.15 -3.79 -5.91
C PRO A 104 -18.66 -2.41 -5.52
N PHE A 105 -17.82 -1.37 -5.52
CA PHE A 105 -18.33 0.00 -5.38
C PHE A 105 -19.60 0.06 -6.21
N PRO A 106 -20.78 0.40 -5.62
CA PRO A 106 -22.02 0.38 -6.38
C PRO A 106 -21.70 1.10 -7.67
N GLN A 107 -21.85 0.39 -8.80
CA GLN A 107 -21.46 0.93 -10.09
C GLN A 107 -22.13 2.27 -10.16
N ARG A 108 -21.33 3.33 -9.96
CA ARG A 108 -21.85 4.68 -10.01
C ARG A 108 -22.12 4.79 -11.49
N ASN A 109 -23.38 4.60 -11.89
CA ASN A 109 -23.81 4.83 -13.25
C ASN A 109 -23.31 6.22 -13.57
N ALA A 110 -22.20 6.29 -14.32
CA ALA A 110 -21.66 7.56 -14.71
C ALA A 110 -22.82 8.23 -15.45
N PRO A 111 -23.17 9.48 -15.13
CA PRO A 111 -24.19 10.17 -15.89
C PRO A 111 -23.87 9.99 -17.37
N LEU A 112 -24.88 9.64 -18.18
CA LEU A 112 -24.78 9.40 -19.63
C LEU A 112 -24.29 10.63 -20.42
N THR A 113 -23.91 11.70 -19.73
CA THR A 113 -23.22 12.84 -20.27
C THR A 113 -21.90 12.39 -20.88
N LYS A 114 -21.72 12.74 -22.16
CA LYS A 114 -20.44 12.59 -22.87
C LYS A 114 -19.32 13.14 -21.97
N PRO A 115 -18.25 12.36 -21.70
CA PRO A 115 -17.12 12.86 -20.92
C PRO A 115 -16.56 14.12 -21.58
N ASP A 116 -16.43 15.18 -20.79
CA ASP A 116 -15.79 16.43 -21.22
C ASP A 116 -14.28 16.28 -21.02
N TYR A 117 -13.56 16.11 -22.13
CA TYR A 117 -12.12 15.92 -22.12
C TYR A 117 -11.42 17.26 -22.26
N ILE A 118 -10.26 17.39 -21.61
CA ILE A 118 -9.41 18.55 -21.77
C ILE A 118 -8.72 18.44 -23.14
N PRO A 119 -8.81 19.44 -24.03
CA PRO A 119 -8.09 19.42 -25.30
C PRO A 119 -6.58 19.33 -25.07
N ASN A 120 -5.89 18.42 -25.77
CA ASN A 120 -4.45 18.20 -25.62
C ASN A 120 -3.65 19.47 -25.93
N GLU A 121 -4.13 20.29 -26.85
CA GLU A 121 -3.53 21.56 -27.25
C GLU A 121 -3.44 22.54 -26.09
N ARG A 122 -4.35 22.44 -25.10
CA ARG A 122 -4.27 23.25 -23.87
C ARG A 122 -3.18 22.77 -22.92
N TYR A 123 -2.80 21.50 -23.00
CA TYR A 123 -1.80 20.90 -22.13
C TYR A 123 -0.39 20.95 -22.70
N GLU A 124 -0.23 20.93 -24.03
CA GLU A 124 1.07 20.93 -24.69
C GLU A 124 2.02 22.06 -24.24
N PRO A 125 1.55 23.30 -23.97
CA PRO A 125 2.42 24.36 -23.44
C PRO A 125 3.04 24.04 -22.07
N CYS A 126 2.42 23.16 -21.28
CA CYS A 126 2.98 22.70 -20.01
C CYS A 126 4.20 21.80 -20.21
N ARG A 127 4.41 21.21 -21.39
CA ARG A 127 5.51 20.26 -21.67
C ARG A 127 6.85 20.93 -21.95
N GLN A 128 7.06 22.11 -21.37
CA GLN A 128 8.27 22.91 -21.50
C GLN A 128 8.74 23.38 -20.12
N GLY A 129 9.93 24.00 -20.07
CA GLY A 129 10.41 24.63 -18.83
C GLY A 129 10.85 23.65 -17.74
N PHE A 130 11.21 22.42 -18.09
CA PHE A 130 11.60 21.36 -17.15
C PHE A 130 12.81 21.73 -16.28
N GLN A 131 13.68 22.61 -16.76
CA GLN A 131 14.81 23.15 -16.01
C GLN A 131 14.41 23.92 -14.74
N ARG A 132 13.12 24.29 -14.60
CA ARG A 132 12.56 24.90 -13.38
C ARG A 132 11.59 23.98 -12.64
N ASN A 133 11.46 22.73 -13.06
CA ASN A 133 10.53 21.76 -12.48
C ASN A 133 11.22 20.98 -11.35
N GLY A 134 10.67 21.04 -10.14
CA GLY A 134 11.32 20.45 -8.96
C GLY A 134 11.54 18.94 -9.08
N LEU A 135 10.57 18.20 -9.66
CA LEU A 135 10.72 16.76 -9.86
C LEU A 135 11.76 16.45 -10.94
N PHE A 136 11.78 17.23 -12.03
CA PHE A 136 12.74 17.04 -13.11
C PHE A 136 14.18 17.24 -12.61
N ILE A 137 14.42 18.30 -11.84
CA ILE A 137 15.74 18.61 -11.28
C ILE A 137 16.19 17.46 -10.38
N TRP A 138 15.31 17.02 -9.46
CA TRP A 138 15.66 15.92 -8.56
C TRP A 138 15.90 14.60 -9.30
N LEU A 139 15.05 14.20 -10.25
CA LEU A 139 15.28 12.98 -11.03
C LEU A 139 16.57 13.04 -11.86
N SER A 140 16.91 14.23 -12.36
CA SER A 140 18.15 14.44 -13.12
C SER A 140 19.41 14.21 -12.27
N THR A 141 19.36 14.40 -10.94
CA THR A 141 20.50 14.08 -10.07
C THR A 141 20.63 12.59 -9.80
N ILE A 142 19.54 11.83 -9.91
CA ILE A 142 19.53 10.38 -9.65
C ILE A 142 19.83 9.58 -10.93
N PHE A 143 19.19 9.92 -12.04
CA PHE A 143 19.23 9.14 -13.29
C PHE A 143 19.95 9.85 -14.44
N GLY A 144 20.37 11.10 -14.24
CA GLY A 144 20.90 11.94 -15.31
C GLY A 144 19.79 12.62 -16.14
N VAL A 145 20.18 13.69 -16.82
CA VAL A 145 19.26 14.55 -17.57
C VAL A 145 18.59 13.81 -18.74
N SER A 146 19.34 12.98 -19.47
CA SER A 146 18.82 12.26 -20.64
C SER A 146 17.71 11.28 -20.29
N GLU A 147 17.92 10.42 -19.28
CA GLU A 147 16.90 9.46 -18.82
C GLU A 147 15.70 10.17 -18.19
N THR A 148 15.92 11.31 -17.53
CA THR A 148 14.83 12.11 -16.98
C THR A 148 13.95 12.71 -18.08
N TYR A 149 14.55 13.20 -19.17
CA TYR A 149 13.78 13.64 -20.35
C TYR A 149 12.96 12.50 -20.95
N LYS A 150 13.55 11.31 -21.12
CA LYS A 150 12.81 10.13 -21.61
C LYS A 150 11.62 9.79 -20.74
N ALA A 151 11.79 9.83 -19.41
CA ALA A 151 10.69 9.60 -18.47
C ALA A 151 9.61 10.69 -18.56
N PHE A 152 9.98 11.97 -18.63
CA PHE A 152 9.04 13.07 -18.78
C PHE A 152 8.26 12.98 -20.09
N GLU A 153 8.91 12.56 -21.17
CA GLU A 153 8.28 12.33 -22.47
C GLU A 153 7.30 11.15 -22.41
N LEU A 154 7.75 10.00 -21.90
CA LEU A 154 6.98 8.77 -21.80
C LEU A 154 5.66 8.97 -21.03
N TYR A 155 5.72 9.70 -19.90
CA TYR A 155 4.56 9.98 -19.06
C TYR A 155 3.90 11.33 -19.36
N ARG A 156 4.34 12.04 -20.40
CA ARG A 156 3.85 13.37 -20.81
C ARG A 156 3.81 14.38 -19.65
N LEU A 157 4.78 14.31 -18.75
CA LEU A 157 4.86 15.21 -17.61
C LEU A 157 5.11 16.64 -18.09
N GLY A 158 4.62 17.60 -17.32
CA GLY A 158 4.77 19.01 -17.62
C GLY A 158 5.12 19.84 -16.40
N THR A 159 5.12 21.16 -16.59
CA THR A 159 5.50 22.17 -15.62
C THR A 159 4.40 23.23 -15.52
N SER A 160 3.96 23.53 -14.30
CA SER A 160 3.01 24.60 -14.01
C SER A 160 3.70 25.75 -13.29
N LYS A 161 3.66 26.94 -13.90
CA LYS A 161 4.21 28.18 -13.31
C LYS A 161 3.33 28.77 -12.21
N HIS A 162 2.08 28.31 -12.09
CA HIS A 162 1.11 28.83 -11.12
C HIS A 162 1.39 28.40 -9.68
N TRP A 163 2.20 27.36 -9.49
CA TRP A 163 2.53 26.81 -8.19
C TRP A 163 4.04 26.76 -8.04
N VAL A 164 4.55 27.47 -7.03
CA VAL A 164 5.97 27.57 -6.74
C VAL A 164 6.24 26.96 -5.37
N PHE A 165 7.27 26.12 -5.29
CA PHE A 165 7.78 25.53 -4.06
C PHE A 165 9.30 25.44 -4.11
N GLU A 166 9.99 25.95 -3.09
CA GLU A 166 11.47 26.02 -3.06
C GLU A 166 12.09 26.65 -4.32
N ASN A 167 11.48 27.75 -4.82
CA ASN A 167 11.84 28.45 -6.07
C ASN A 167 11.67 27.63 -7.37
N MET A 168 11.08 26.44 -7.29
CA MET A 168 10.78 25.58 -8.43
C MET A 168 9.28 25.59 -8.75
N PHE A 169 8.99 25.32 -10.02
CA PHE A 169 7.64 25.12 -10.53
C PHE A 169 7.15 23.70 -10.26
N ALA A 170 5.84 23.59 -10.08
CA ALA A 170 5.18 22.31 -9.86
C ALA A 170 5.16 21.45 -11.13
N THR A 171 5.15 20.14 -10.93
CA THR A 171 4.98 19.16 -12.00
C THR A 171 3.51 18.96 -12.31
N THR A 172 3.16 18.90 -13.58
CA THR A 172 1.83 18.46 -14.04
C THR A 172 1.88 16.99 -14.42
N LEU A 173 0.94 16.21 -13.88
CA LEU A 173 0.79 14.77 -14.12
C LEU A 173 -0.56 14.57 -14.83
N PRO A 174 -0.56 14.45 -16.16
CA PRO A 174 -1.78 14.25 -16.93
C PRO A 174 -2.28 12.81 -16.77
N GLN A 175 -3.59 12.61 -16.82
CA GLN A 175 -4.24 11.32 -16.79
C GLN A 175 -5.03 11.15 -18.08
N TYR A 176 -4.60 10.18 -18.88
CA TYR A 176 -5.18 9.84 -20.16
C TYR A 176 -6.05 8.59 -20.03
N ASP A 177 -7.13 8.52 -20.80
CA ASP A 177 -7.87 7.28 -21.00
C ASP A 177 -7.15 6.33 -21.98
N GLN A 178 -7.73 5.16 -22.22
CA GLN A 178 -7.17 4.13 -23.09
C GLN A 178 -7.08 4.53 -24.57
N VAL A 179 -7.83 5.56 -24.98
CA VAL A 179 -7.82 6.10 -26.36
C VAL A 179 -7.11 7.46 -26.42
N ASN A 180 -6.32 7.79 -25.39
CA ASN A 180 -5.44 8.95 -25.31
C ASN A 180 -6.14 10.31 -25.20
N ASN A 181 -7.37 10.35 -24.70
CA ASN A 181 -8.03 11.60 -24.32
C ASN A 181 -7.57 12.04 -22.93
N LEU A 182 -7.29 13.33 -22.75
CA LEU A 182 -6.88 13.88 -21.48
C LEU A 182 -8.07 14.09 -20.55
N CYS A 183 -8.16 13.30 -19.48
CA CYS A 183 -9.27 13.33 -18.54
C CYS A 183 -9.03 14.31 -17.38
N GLN A 184 -7.80 14.34 -16.85
CA GLN A 184 -7.46 15.14 -15.68
C GLN A 184 -5.99 15.54 -15.70
N ILE A 185 -5.65 16.67 -15.07
CA ILE A 185 -4.26 17.06 -14.78
C ILE A 185 -4.12 17.24 -13.27
N LYS A 186 -3.17 16.53 -12.66
CA LYS A 186 -2.78 16.77 -11.26
C LYS A 186 -1.56 17.68 -11.23
N VAL A 187 -1.62 18.76 -10.45
CA VAL A 187 -0.49 19.68 -10.29
C VAL A 187 0.13 19.46 -8.92
N ILE A 188 1.38 19.02 -8.88
CA ILE A 188 2.07 18.63 -7.64
C ILE A 188 3.45 19.31 -7.57
N PRO A 189 3.68 20.16 -6.57
CA PRO A 189 5.00 20.70 -6.27
C PRO A 189 5.90 19.66 -5.58
N PHE A 190 7.15 19.58 -6.03
CA PHE A 190 8.17 18.67 -5.49
C PHE A 190 9.41 19.47 -5.08
N SER A 191 10.08 19.06 -4.00
CA SER A 191 11.38 19.61 -3.62
C SER A 191 12.45 19.15 -4.61
N PRO A 192 13.23 20.07 -5.22
CA PRO A 192 14.36 19.70 -6.09
C PRO A 192 15.49 18.99 -5.33
N LYS A 193 15.53 19.12 -3.99
CA LYS A 193 16.59 18.52 -3.16
C LYS A 193 16.26 17.09 -2.76
N THR A 194 15.00 16.83 -2.41
CA THR A 194 14.60 15.56 -1.78
C THR A 194 13.68 14.69 -2.63
N GLY A 195 13.10 15.22 -3.71
CA GLY A 195 12.09 14.52 -4.52
C GLY A 195 10.75 14.32 -3.81
N ARG A 196 10.61 14.80 -2.57
CA ARG A 196 9.36 14.69 -1.82
C ARG A 196 8.36 15.74 -2.29
N ARG A 197 7.09 15.36 -2.29
CA ARG A 197 5.96 16.28 -2.53
C ARG A 197 5.89 17.30 -1.40
N ALA A 198 5.61 18.55 -1.73
CA ALA A 198 5.33 19.56 -0.71
C ALA A 198 4.07 19.17 0.06
N LYS A 199 4.11 19.32 1.38
CA LYS A 199 2.91 19.19 2.21
C LYS A 199 2.11 20.50 2.16
N PRO A 200 0.79 20.46 2.42
CA PRO A 200 -0.05 21.66 2.43
C PRO A 200 0.50 22.80 3.30
N GLU A 201 1.12 22.49 4.43
CA GLU A 201 1.66 23.47 5.38
C GLU A 201 2.92 24.18 4.87
N GLN A 202 3.58 23.61 3.86
CA GLN A 202 4.82 24.12 3.28
C GLN A 202 4.58 24.94 2.00
N LEU A 203 3.35 24.91 1.48
CA LEU A 203 2.98 25.68 0.31
C LEU A 203 2.60 27.10 0.73
N PRO A 204 3.00 28.11 -0.05
CA PRO A 204 2.52 29.46 0.19
C PRO A 204 0.98 29.46 0.17
N PRO A 205 0.32 30.29 1.01
CA PRO A 205 -1.12 30.46 0.96
C PRO A 205 -1.54 30.73 -0.49
N ARG A 206 -2.57 30.04 -0.98
CA ARG A 206 -3.07 30.24 -2.36
C ARG A 206 -3.29 31.74 -2.58
N LEU A 207 -2.51 32.35 -3.47
CA LEU A 207 -2.80 33.70 -3.97
C LEU A 207 -4.05 33.61 -4.84
N ASN A 208 -5.22 33.63 -4.22
CA ASN A 208 -6.45 34.03 -4.89
C ASN A 208 -6.39 35.55 -5.11
N ARG A 209 -5.46 36.04 -5.94
CA ARG A 209 -5.63 37.35 -6.56
C ARG A 209 -6.66 37.16 -7.66
N LYS A 210 -7.94 37.30 -7.28
CA LYS A 210 -8.92 37.82 -8.24
C LYS A 210 -8.31 39.11 -8.76
N ASN A 211 -8.23 39.25 -10.08
CA ASN A 211 -7.89 40.51 -10.72
C ASN A 211 -8.87 41.56 -10.20
N GLU A 212 -8.41 42.43 -9.29
CA GLU A 212 -9.04 43.72 -9.08
C GLU A 212 -8.55 44.59 -10.24
N SER A 213 -9.41 44.69 -11.24
CA SER A 213 -9.34 45.70 -12.28
C SER A 213 -9.60 47.08 -11.69
N ILE A 214 -8.61 47.97 -11.81
CA ILE A 214 -8.78 49.40 -12.10
C ILE A 214 -7.68 49.75 -13.11
#